data_AF-A0A2V1B9G0-F1
#
_entry.id   AF-A0A2V1B9G0-F1
#
_cell.length_a   1.000
_cell.length_b   1.000
_cell.length_c   1.000
_cell.angle_alpha   90.00
_cell.angle_beta   90.00
_cell.angle_gamma   90.00
#
_symmetry.space_group_name_H-M   'P 1'
#
loop_
_entity.id
_entity.type
_entity.pdbx_description
1 polymer ?
#
loop_
_entity_poly.entity_id
_entity_poly.type
_entity_poly.pdbx_seq_one_letter_code
_entity_poly.pdbx_strand_id
1 'polypeptide(L)'
;MEESDLDGKPDFYAISYVWADHRPPLNDQQSGAEVRSNKCCNIICDGKNIPVTTNLFCFLRQLATATCGRLKEIQNDRLLIDQICINQDENEEVNRQIPLMGRIYSEAKQVIAWLGEKDKETEPALELLDSIGSYISEDRSKVPCGHAKTFPKALEPHWMALGSLLSRRYFKRAWIAQEVILA
;
A
#
# COMPACT_ATOMS: atom_id res chain seq x y z
N MET A 1 -19.79 -8.10 -9.04
CA MET A 1 -18.47 -8.73 -9.26
C MET A 1 -18.52 -9.37 -10.62
N GLU A 2 -17.66 -8.94 -11.53
CA GLU A 2 -17.59 -9.40 -12.91
C GLU A 2 -16.29 -10.19 -13.05
N GLU A 3 -16.38 -11.44 -13.47
CA GLU A 3 -15.20 -12.26 -13.78
C GLU A 3 -14.62 -11.76 -15.10
N SER A 4 -13.32 -11.48 -15.14
CA SER A 4 -12.66 -10.94 -16.32
C SER A 4 -11.37 -11.71 -16.58
N ASP A 5 -11.20 -12.16 -17.82
CA ASP A 5 -9.98 -12.79 -18.29
C ASP A 5 -8.90 -11.74 -18.56
N LEU A 6 -7.68 -12.00 -18.08
CA LEU A 6 -6.50 -11.15 -18.31
C LEU A 6 -6.11 -11.09 -19.79
N ASP A 7 -6.42 -12.12 -20.57
CA ASP A 7 -6.14 -12.14 -22.01
C ASP A 7 -6.95 -11.08 -22.79
N GLY A 8 -8.07 -10.62 -22.21
CA GLY A 8 -8.87 -9.52 -22.73
C GLY A 8 -8.28 -8.12 -22.51
N LYS A 9 -7.15 -8.01 -21.79
CA LYS A 9 -6.53 -6.74 -21.37
C LYS A 9 -7.54 -5.75 -20.76
N PRO A 10 -8.22 -6.13 -19.68
CA PRO A 10 -9.17 -5.22 -19.04
C PRO A 10 -8.45 -3.98 -18.49
N ASP A 11 -9.10 -2.82 -18.56
CA ASP A 11 -8.64 -1.63 -17.84
C ASP A 11 -9.01 -1.77 -16.35
N PHE A 12 -8.00 -1.89 -15.49
CA PHE A 12 -8.18 -1.93 -14.02
C PHE A 12 -6.96 -1.35 -13.29
N TYR A 13 -7.18 -0.97 -12.03
CA TYR A 13 -6.11 -0.61 -11.09
C TYR A 13 -5.93 -1.74 -10.09
N ALA A 14 -4.70 -2.07 -9.74
CA ALA A 14 -4.41 -3.07 -8.72
C ALA A 14 -4.09 -2.39 -7.38
N ILE A 15 -4.63 -2.89 -6.28
CA ILE A 15 -4.29 -2.41 -4.94
C ILE A 15 -3.19 -3.29 -4.34
N SER A 16 -2.09 -2.68 -3.95
CA SER A 16 -1.01 -3.33 -3.20
C SER A 16 -1.10 -2.91 -1.73
N TYR A 17 -1.27 -3.87 -0.82
CA TYR A 17 -1.44 -3.62 0.61
C TYR A 17 -1.13 -4.86 1.46
N VAL A 18 -1.06 -4.69 2.78
CA VAL A 18 -0.86 -5.80 3.73
C VAL A 18 -2.22 -6.31 4.22
N TRP A 19 -2.42 -7.62 4.20
CA TRP A 19 -3.58 -8.31 4.80
C TRP A 19 -3.45 -8.45 6.33
N ALA A 20 -3.09 -7.35 7.00
CA ALA A 20 -2.93 -7.29 8.44
C ALA A 20 -2.93 -5.82 8.89
N ASP A 21 -2.77 -5.59 10.19
CA ASP A 21 -2.39 -4.27 10.69
C ASP A 21 -1.11 -3.77 9.99
N HIS A 22 -1.17 -2.57 9.43
CA HIS A 22 -0.04 -1.98 8.69
C HIS A 22 1.12 -1.60 9.62
N ARG A 23 0.86 -1.41 10.92
CA ARG A 23 1.86 -0.97 11.89
C ARG A 23 2.87 -2.07 12.20
N PRO A 24 4.12 -1.71 12.53
CA PRO A 24 5.10 -2.68 12.98
C PRO A 24 4.57 -3.47 14.21
N PRO A 25 4.93 -4.75 14.35
CA PRO A 25 4.70 -5.47 15.60
C PRO A 25 5.35 -4.68 16.74
N LEU A 26 4.62 -4.52 17.86
CA LEU A 26 5.21 -3.95 19.08
C LEU A 26 6.20 -4.97 19.63
N ASN A 27 7.34 -4.52 20.18
CA ASN A 27 8.27 -5.41 20.88
C ASN A 27 7.50 -6.16 21.97
N ASP A 28 7.55 -7.50 21.93
CA ASP A 28 6.69 -8.47 22.62
C ASP A 28 6.66 -8.41 24.17
N GLN A 29 7.20 -7.37 24.81
CA GLN A 29 7.42 -7.36 26.27
C GLN A 29 6.64 -6.30 27.06
N GLN A 30 5.94 -5.36 26.44
CA GLN A 30 5.13 -4.39 27.20
C GLN A 30 3.70 -4.32 26.69
N SER A 31 2.83 -4.98 27.47
CA SER A 31 1.39 -4.75 27.62
C SER A 31 0.51 -4.97 26.38
N GLY A 32 -0.27 -6.07 26.42
CA GLY A 32 -1.48 -6.22 25.61
C GLY A 32 -1.32 -6.94 24.26
N ALA A 33 -0.54 -8.03 24.23
CA ALA A 33 -0.38 -8.90 23.06
C ALA A 33 -1.69 -9.54 22.55
N GLU A 34 -2.83 -9.32 23.20
CA GLU A 34 -4.14 -9.81 22.74
C GLU A 34 -4.88 -8.92 21.73
N VAL A 35 -4.51 -7.66 21.44
CA VAL A 35 -5.43 -6.76 20.67
C VAL A 35 -4.76 -5.82 19.66
N ARG A 36 -3.94 -6.35 18.75
CA ARG A 36 -3.94 -5.88 17.34
C ARG A 36 -4.40 -7.04 16.46
N SER A 37 -5.55 -7.57 16.82
CA SER A 37 -6.25 -8.61 16.08
C SER A 37 -6.24 -8.22 14.59
N ASN A 38 -6.00 -9.21 13.73
CA ASN A 38 -6.45 -9.19 12.34
C ASN A 38 -7.99 -9.11 12.33
N LYS A 39 -8.56 -8.04 12.90
CA LYS A 39 -10.00 -7.83 12.99
C LYS A 39 -10.47 -7.73 11.56
N CYS A 40 -11.39 -8.62 11.21
CA CYS A 40 -12.12 -8.50 9.99
C CYS A 40 -13.29 -7.53 10.22
N CYS A 41 -13.46 -6.61 9.30
CA CYS A 41 -14.67 -5.84 9.14
C CYS A 41 -15.46 -6.46 7.99
N ASN A 42 -16.77 -6.39 8.09
CA ASN A 42 -17.66 -6.93 7.08
C ASN A 42 -18.05 -5.82 6.11
N ILE A 43 -17.92 -6.08 4.81
CA ILE A 43 -18.43 -5.22 3.74
C ILE A 43 -19.53 -5.94 2.97
N ILE A 44 -20.40 -5.17 2.33
CA ILE A 44 -21.43 -5.72 1.44
C ILE A 44 -20.95 -5.55 0.01
N CYS A 45 -20.81 -6.66 -0.71
CA CYS A 45 -20.45 -6.70 -2.12
C CYS A 45 -21.46 -7.61 -2.85
N ASP A 46 -22.18 -7.07 -3.85
CA ASP A 46 -23.26 -7.76 -4.56
C ASP A 46 -24.30 -8.44 -3.65
N GLY A 47 -24.63 -7.79 -2.52
CA GLY A 47 -25.56 -8.33 -1.52
C GLY A 47 -24.98 -9.45 -0.65
N LYS A 48 -23.73 -9.86 -0.85
CA LYS A 48 -23.02 -10.82 0.00
C LYS A 48 -22.19 -10.09 1.05
N ASN A 49 -22.10 -10.69 2.23
CA ASN A 49 -21.28 -10.19 3.31
C ASN A 49 -19.87 -10.80 3.20
N ILE A 50 -18.86 -9.96 2.98
CA ILE A 50 -17.47 -10.39 2.79
C ILE A 50 -16.63 -9.87 3.96
N PRO A 51 -15.95 -10.75 4.71
CA PRO A 51 -15.00 -10.34 5.72
C PRO A 51 -13.71 -9.83 5.06
N VAL A 52 -13.33 -8.60 5.38
CA VAL A 52 -12.09 -7.96 4.93
C VAL A 52 -11.26 -7.52 6.12
N THR A 53 -9.94 -7.50 5.97
CA THR A 53 -9.04 -6.98 7.01
C THR A 53 -9.38 -5.53 7.35
N THR A 54 -9.18 -5.13 8.61
CA THR A 54 -9.39 -3.71 9.02
C THR A 54 -8.60 -2.75 8.13
N ASN A 55 -7.39 -3.13 7.72
CA ASN A 55 -6.56 -2.29 6.84
C ASN A 55 -7.23 -2.06 5.48
N LEU A 56 -7.78 -3.11 4.86
CA LEU A 56 -8.54 -2.98 3.62
C LEU A 56 -9.84 -2.20 3.82
N PHE A 57 -10.55 -2.45 4.92
CA PHE A 57 -11.77 -1.69 5.25
C PHE A 57 -11.49 -0.19 5.34
N CYS A 58 -10.40 0.22 5.99
CA CYS A 58 -10.02 1.62 6.06
C CYS A 58 -9.70 2.22 4.69
N PHE A 59 -9.01 1.47 3.81
CA PHE A 59 -8.79 1.88 2.42
C PHE A 59 -10.11 2.10 1.68
N LEU A 60 -11.01 1.11 1.70
CA LEU A 60 -12.32 1.18 1.02
C LEU A 60 -13.17 2.33 1.55
N ARG A 61 -13.15 2.56 2.86
CA ARG A 61 -13.84 3.71 3.48
C ARG A 61 -13.27 5.03 2.98
N GLN A 62 -11.95 5.18 2.96
CA GLN A 62 -11.31 6.41 2.46
C GLN A 62 -11.62 6.64 0.99
N LEU A 63 -11.53 5.59 0.16
CA LEU A 63 -11.90 5.63 -1.25
C LEU A 63 -13.36 6.07 -1.44
N ALA A 64 -14.29 5.49 -0.68
CA ALA A 64 -15.73 5.83 -0.76
C ALA A 64 -16.02 7.27 -0.33
N THR A 65 -15.26 7.82 0.61
CA THR A 65 -15.43 9.20 1.11
C THR A 65 -14.55 10.24 0.42
N ALA A 66 -13.69 9.84 -0.51
CA ALA A 66 -12.74 10.75 -1.15
C ALA A 66 -13.47 11.84 -1.94
N THR A 67 -13.14 13.09 -1.66
CA THR A 67 -13.68 14.27 -2.35
C THR A 67 -12.67 14.92 -3.30
N CYS A 68 -11.38 14.62 -3.16
CA CYS A 68 -10.30 15.16 -3.97
C CYS A 68 -9.11 14.18 -4.07
N GLY A 69 -8.14 14.53 -4.93
CA GLY A 69 -6.89 13.79 -5.11
C GLY A 69 -7.05 12.45 -5.83
N ARG A 70 -5.98 11.64 -5.82
CA ARG A 70 -5.91 10.37 -6.57
C ARG A 70 -7.02 9.39 -6.23
N LEU A 71 -7.43 9.28 -4.96
CA LEU A 71 -8.53 8.38 -4.57
C LEU A 71 -9.87 8.81 -5.20
N LYS A 72 -10.10 10.11 -5.39
CA LYS A 72 -11.31 10.59 -6.07
C LYS A 72 -11.30 10.24 -7.56
N GLU A 73 -10.13 10.30 -8.20
CA GLU A 73 -9.96 10.00 -9.62
C GLU A 73 -10.30 8.53 -9.94
N ILE A 74 -9.90 7.61 -9.07
CA ILE A 74 -10.11 6.16 -9.26
C ILE A 74 -11.40 5.63 -8.63
N GLN A 75 -12.20 6.48 -7.98
CA GLN A 75 -13.35 6.05 -7.16
C GLN A 75 -14.38 5.22 -7.94
N ASN A 76 -14.52 5.48 -9.24
CA ASN A 76 -15.45 4.79 -10.13
C ASN A 76 -14.77 3.83 -11.12
N ASP A 77 -13.45 3.63 -10.97
CA ASP A 77 -12.69 2.74 -11.84
C ASP A 77 -12.76 1.28 -11.34
N ARG A 78 -12.43 0.33 -12.23
CA ARG A 78 -12.31 -1.08 -11.88
C ARG A 78 -11.08 -1.28 -10.99
N LEU A 79 -11.30 -1.80 -9.79
CA LEU A 79 -10.24 -2.11 -8.83
C LEU A 79 -10.10 -3.62 -8.65
N LEU A 80 -8.88 -4.11 -8.78
CA LEU A 80 -8.52 -5.46 -8.38
C LEU A 80 -8.02 -5.43 -6.94
N ILE A 81 -8.78 -6.07 -6.06
CA ILE A 81 -8.47 -6.24 -4.64
C ILE A 81 -8.46 -7.74 -4.38
N ASP A 82 -7.27 -8.32 -4.27
CA ASP A 82 -7.04 -9.76 -4.09
C ASP A 82 -7.95 -10.43 -3.04
N GLN A 83 -8.14 -9.83 -1.86
CA GLN A 83 -8.98 -10.34 -0.78
C GLN A 83 -10.48 -10.41 -1.13
N ILE A 84 -10.92 -9.65 -2.14
CA ILE A 84 -12.32 -9.61 -2.59
C ILE A 84 -12.49 -10.36 -3.91
N CYS A 85 -11.56 -10.18 -4.84
CA CYS A 85 -11.67 -10.68 -6.22
C CYS A 85 -11.19 -12.12 -6.39
N ILE A 86 -10.38 -12.64 -5.45
CA ILE A 86 -9.92 -14.04 -5.46
C ILE A 86 -10.69 -14.79 -4.38
N ASN A 87 -11.26 -15.94 -4.74
CA ASN A 87 -11.93 -16.82 -3.79
C ASN A 87 -10.91 -17.42 -2.82
N GLN A 88 -10.88 -16.90 -1.60
CA GLN A 88 -9.94 -17.32 -0.56
C GLN A 88 -10.29 -18.68 0.07
N ASP A 89 -11.52 -19.15 -0.13
CA ASP A 89 -12.00 -20.41 0.45
C ASP A 89 -11.59 -21.63 -0.40
N GLU A 90 -11.16 -21.39 -1.65
CA GLU A 90 -10.74 -22.43 -2.58
C GLU A 90 -9.22 -22.40 -2.79
N ASN A 91 -8.50 -23.26 -2.06
CA ASN A 91 -7.04 -23.35 -2.13
C ASN A 91 -6.52 -23.58 -3.56
N GLU A 92 -7.28 -24.28 -4.41
CA GLU A 92 -6.91 -24.48 -5.82
C GLU A 92 -6.92 -23.17 -6.61
N GLU A 93 -7.92 -22.30 -6.38
CA GLU A 93 -7.96 -20.98 -7.02
C GLU A 93 -6.80 -20.11 -6.54
N VAL A 94 -6.56 -20.04 -5.24
CA VAL A 94 -5.44 -19.29 -4.68
C VAL A 94 -4.10 -19.76 -5.27
N ASN A 95 -3.88 -21.07 -5.36
CA ASN A 95 -2.66 -21.64 -5.95
C ASN A 95 -2.52 -21.36 -7.45
N ARG A 96 -3.64 -21.22 -8.18
CA ARG A 96 -3.64 -20.78 -9.59
C ARG A 96 -3.35 -19.28 -9.72
N GLN A 97 -3.83 -18.45 -8.79
CA GLN A 97 -3.73 -17.00 -8.86
C GLN A 97 -2.37 -16.47 -8.37
N ILE A 98 -1.73 -17.11 -7.39
CA ILE A 98 -0.42 -16.67 -6.86
C ILE A 98 0.64 -16.51 -7.97
N PRO A 99 0.84 -17.47 -8.90
CA PRO A 99 1.77 -17.31 -10.01
C PRO A 99 1.40 -16.18 -10.98
N LEU A 100 0.12 -15.82 -11.07
CA LEU A 100 -0.41 -14.78 -11.96
C LEU A 100 -0.25 -13.37 -11.39
N MET A 101 0.03 -13.21 -10.10
CA MET A 101 0.15 -11.89 -9.45
C MET A 101 1.17 -10.98 -10.14
N GLY A 102 2.29 -11.52 -10.61
CA GLY A 102 3.28 -10.75 -11.37
C GLY A 102 2.70 -10.17 -12.67
N ARG A 103 1.93 -10.98 -13.40
CA ARG A 103 1.23 -10.57 -14.63
C ARG A 103 0.15 -9.53 -14.31
N ILE A 104 -0.66 -9.78 -13.29
CA ILE A 104 -1.71 -8.87 -12.81
C ILE A 104 -1.15 -7.47 -12.53
N TYR A 105 -0.05 -7.38 -11.77
CA TYR A 105 0.54 -6.08 -11.46
C TYR A 105 1.14 -5.41 -12.69
N SER A 106 1.74 -6.17 -13.61
CA SER A 106 2.31 -5.62 -14.84
C SER A 106 1.28 -5.17 -15.88
N GLU A 107 0.08 -5.77 -15.87
CA GLU A 107 -1.01 -5.44 -16.80
C GLU A 107 -2.00 -4.44 -16.21
N ALA A 108 -1.91 -4.13 -14.92
CA ALA A 108 -2.70 -3.08 -14.30
C ALA A 108 -2.36 -1.72 -14.92
N LYS A 109 -3.38 -0.89 -15.14
CA LYS A 109 -3.19 0.50 -15.60
C LYS A 109 -2.28 1.28 -14.65
N GLN A 110 -2.43 1.01 -13.36
CA GLN A 110 -1.56 1.50 -12.31
C GLN A 110 -1.73 0.65 -11.05
N VAL A 111 -0.64 0.47 -10.31
CA VAL A 111 -0.66 -0.13 -8.97
C VAL A 111 -0.72 0.96 -7.90
N ILE A 112 -1.68 0.86 -6.99
CA ILE A 112 -1.86 1.79 -5.87
C ILE A 112 -1.35 1.12 -4.60
N ALA A 113 -0.23 1.62 -4.09
CA ALA A 113 0.33 1.20 -2.81
C ALA A 113 -0.44 1.84 -1.65
N TRP A 114 -1.11 1.01 -0.84
CA TRP A 114 -1.76 1.42 0.39
C TRP A 114 -0.90 1.06 1.61
N LEU A 115 -0.28 2.08 2.20
CA LEU A 115 0.63 1.94 3.35
C LEU A 115 -0.11 1.87 4.69
N GLY A 116 -1.45 1.91 4.70
CA GLY A 116 -2.26 2.04 5.90
C GLY A 116 -2.61 3.48 6.26
N GLU A 117 -3.48 3.63 7.26
CA GLU A 117 -3.99 4.95 7.68
C GLU A 117 -2.86 5.91 8.09
N LYS A 118 -3.13 7.20 7.90
CA LYS A 118 -2.23 8.27 8.33
C LYS A 118 -2.10 8.22 9.86
N ASP A 119 -0.88 8.30 10.34
CA ASP A 119 -0.54 8.49 11.74
C ASP A 119 0.27 9.79 11.91
N LYS A 120 0.64 10.10 13.16
CA LYS A 120 1.45 11.27 13.51
C LYS A 120 2.83 11.31 12.84
N GLU A 121 3.35 10.17 12.38
CA GLU A 121 4.65 10.07 11.72
C GLU A 121 4.53 10.15 10.19
N THR A 122 3.31 10.10 9.63
CA THR A 122 3.12 10.05 8.18
C THR A 122 3.45 11.37 7.50
N GLU A 123 2.94 12.50 8.02
CA GLU A 123 3.18 13.81 7.38
C GLU A 123 4.67 14.20 7.39
N PRO A 124 5.38 14.14 8.53
CA PRO A 124 6.80 14.51 8.54
C PRO A 124 7.66 13.57 7.68
N ALA A 125 7.26 12.31 7.53
CA ALA A 125 7.94 11.38 6.62
C ALA A 125 7.76 11.77 5.15
N LEU A 126 6.55 12.20 4.75
CA LEU A 126 6.25 12.63 3.39
C LEU A 126 6.95 13.94 3.05
N GLU A 127 6.95 14.92 3.96
CA GLU A 127 7.70 16.17 3.82
C GLU A 127 9.19 15.92 3.55
N LEU A 128 9.78 14.95 4.26
CA LEU A 128 11.17 14.55 4.06
C LEU A 128 11.39 13.87 2.71
N LEU A 129 10.48 12.99 2.29
CA LEU A 129 10.56 12.33 0.99
C LEU A 129 10.48 13.34 -0.17
N ASP A 130 9.60 14.34 -0.07
CA ASP A 130 9.50 15.41 -1.06
C ASP A 130 10.76 16.28 -1.11
N SER A 131 11.35 16.57 0.06
CA SER A 131 12.62 17.27 0.14
C SER A 131 13.74 16.44 -0.53
N ILE A 132 13.84 15.15 -0.25
CA ILE A 132 14.85 14.26 -0.88
C ILE A 132 14.62 14.16 -2.38
N GLY A 133 13.36 14.03 -2.82
CA GLY A 133 12.99 13.90 -4.23
C GLY A 133 13.38 15.12 -5.07
N SER A 134 13.19 16.33 -4.52
CA SER A 134 13.60 17.57 -5.20
C SER A 134 15.11 17.68 -5.37
N TYR A 135 15.92 17.16 -4.43
CA TYR A 135 17.37 17.10 -4.60
C TYR A 135 17.85 16.14 -5.69
N ILE A 136 17.13 15.03 -5.90
CA ILE A 136 17.54 13.99 -6.87
C ILE A 136 17.20 14.39 -8.32
N SER A 137 16.14 15.17 -8.51
CA SER A 137 15.69 15.65 -9.83
C SER A 137 16.53 16.82 -10.36
N GLU A 138 17.19 17.58 -9.49
CA GLU A 138 18.17 18.60 -9.85
C GLU A 138 19.52 17.98 -10.24
N ASP A 139 19.66 17.64 -11.53
CA ASP A 139 20.92 17.54 -12.28
C ASP A 139 22.08 16.72 -11.64
N ARG A 140 22.16 15.43 -11.99
CA ARG A 140 23.27 14.51 -11.65
C ARG A 140 24.66 14.99 -12.07
N SER A 141 24.78 16.03 -12.91
CA SER A 141 26.07 16.57 -13.37
C SER A 141 26.70 17.59 -12.41
N LYS A 142 25.98 18.04 -11.37
CA LYS A 142 26.48 18.96 -10.35
C LYS A 142 26.63 18.25 -9.01
N VAL A 143 27.57 17.32 -8.91
CA VAL A 143 27.99 16.80 -7.61
C VAL A 143 29.31 17.44 -7.20
N PRO A 144 29.34 18.66 -6.63
CA PRO A 144 30.43 19.01 -5.74
C PRO A 144 30.20 18.23 -4.45
N CYS A 145 30.99 17.16 -4.27
CA CYS A 145 31.21 16.53 -2.98
C CYS A 145 31.54 17.63 -1.94
N GLY A 146 30.56 18.03 -1.10
CA GLY A 146 30.83 19.08 -0.11
C GLY A 146 29.67 19.87 0.49
N HIS A 147 28.41 19.72 0.07
CA HIS A 147 27.31 20.51 0.65
C HIS A 147 26.36 19.69 1.53
N ALA A 148 26.87 19.25 2.68
CA ALA A 148 26.08 18.75 3.82
C ALA A 148 25.24 19.84 4.52
N LYS A 149 25.01 21.00 3.88
CA LYS A 149 24.32 22.15 4.48
C LYS A 149 22.82 22.21 4.21
N THR A 150 22.33 21.46 3.22
CA THR A 150 20.93 21.49 2.75
C THR A 150 20.22 20.14 2.88
N PHE A 151 20.95 19.05 3.13
CA PHE A 151 20.33 17.80 3.53
C PHE A 151 19.67 17.99 4.91
N PRO A 152 18.40 17.62 5.11
CA PRO A 152 17.76 17.68 6.42
C PRO A 152 18.66 17.00 7.43
N LYS A 153 19.08 17.74 8.46
CA LYS A 153 20.09 17.24 9.40
C LYS A 153 19.60 15.90 9.94
N ALA A 154 20.47 14.89 9.96
CA ALA A 154 20.14 13.49 10.29
C ALA A 154 19.47 13.27 11.66
N LEU A 155 19.35 14.30 12.50
CA LEU A 155 18.70 14.31 13.81
C LEU A 155 17.32 14.99 13.84
N GLU A 156 16.77 15.45 12.72
CA GLU A 156 15.43 16.03 12.70
C GLU A 156 14.35 14.95 12.89
N PRO A 157 13.25 15.23 13.64
CA PRO A 157 12.15 14.29 13.87
C PRO A 157 11.63 13.58 12.62
N HIS A 158 11.75 14.24 11.47
CA HIS A 158 11.43 13.75 10.14
C HIS A 158 12.13 12.44 9.76
N TRP A 159 13.40 12.23 10.16
CA TRP A 159 14.11 10.96 9.88
C TRP A 159 13.56 9.80 10.71
N MET A 160 13.17 10.06 11.96
CA MET A 160 12.49 9.06 12.80
C MET A 160 11.10 8.75 12.26
N ALA A 161 10.39 9.77 11.76
CA ALA A 161 9.10 9.62 11.13
C ALA A 161 9.19 8.77 9.85
N LEU A 162 10.19 9.05 8.99
CA LEU A 162 10.49 8.23 7.82
C LEU A 162 10.88 6.80 8.19
N GLY A 163 11.73 6.63 9.20
CA GLY A 163 12.07 5.31 9.74
C GLY A 163 10.85 4.54 10.23
N SER A 164 9.90 5.22 10.89
CA SER A 164 8.62 4.65 11.33
C SER A 164 7.75 4.23 10.14
N LEU A 165 7.62 5.09 9.11
CA LEU A 165 6.89 4.79 7.89
C LEU A 165 7.47 3.58 7.16
N LEU A 166 8.80 3.53 6.97
CA LEU A 166 9.52 2.42 6.33
C LEU A 166 9.57 1.15 7.19
N SER A 167 9.22 1.25 8.48
CA SER A 167 9.07 0.10 9.38
C SER A 167 7.68 -0.53 9.32
N ARG A 168 6.72 0.07 8.60
CA ARG A 168 5.40 -0.54 8.36
C ARG A 168 5.53 -1.89 7.68
N ARG A 169 4.61 -2.81 7.98
CA ARG A 169 4.63 -4.19 7.46
C ARG A 169 4.63 -4.24 5.94
N TYR A 170 4.08 -3.21 5.30
CA TYR A 170 4.09 -3.06 3.85
C TYR A 170 5.50 -3.27 3.32
N PHE A 171 6.48 -2.50 3.82
CA PHE A 171 7.91 -2.51 3.46
C PHE A 171 8.66 -3.79 3.81
N LYS A 172 8.04 -4.73 4.52
CA LYS A 172 8.63 -6.03 4.89
C LYS A 172 8.11 -7.18 4.04
N ARG A 173 7.15 -6.94 3.13
CA ARG A 173 6.64 -7.95 2.21
C ARG A 173 7.70 -8.26 1.15
N ALA A 174 7.94 -9.55 0.88
CA ALA A 174 8.84 -10.00 -0.18
C ALA A 174 8.40 -9.51 -1.59
N TRP A 175 7.11 -9.23 -1.77
CA TRP A 175 6.49 -8.91 -3.06
C TRP A 175 6.63 -7.45 -3.52
N ILE A 176 7.15 -6.54 -2.68
CA ILE A 176 7.30 -5.12 -3.03
C ILE A 176 8.22 -4.91 -4.22
N ALA A 177 9.27 -5.74 -4.33
CA ALA A 177 10.18 -5.65 -5.47
C ALA A 177 9.42 -5.91 -6.78
N GLN A 178 8.50 -6.89 -6.82
CA GLN A 178 7.70 -7.14 -8.02
C GLN A 178 6.71 -6.01 -8.28
N GLU A 179 6.04 -5.50 -7.24
CA GLU A 179 5.05 -4.42 -7.35
C GLU A 179 5.67 -3.05 -7.75
N VAL A 180 6.93 -2.78 -7.40
CA VAL A 180 7.62 -1.51 -7.73
C VAL A 180 8.42 -1.61 -9.03
N ILE A 181 8.93 -2.79 -9.40
CA ILE A 181 9.73 -3.00 -10.62
C ILE A 181 8.84 -3.23 -11.86
N LEU A 182 7.68 -3.89 -11.69
CA LEU A 182 6.82 -4.27 -12.82
C LEU A 182 5.69 -3.26 -13.10
N ALA A 183 5.43 -2.32 -12.20
CA ALA A 183 4.37 -1.32 -12.32
C ALA A 183 4.81 -0.05 -13.06
#